data_AF-A0A1V6CND7-F1
#
_entry.id   AF-A0A1V6CND7-F1
#
_cell.length_a   1.000
_cell.length_b   1.000
_cell.length_c   1.000
_cell.angle_alpha   90.00
_cell.angle_beta   90.00
_cell.angle_gamma   90.00
#
_symmetry.space_group_name_H-M   'P 1'
#
loop_
_entity.id
_entity.type
_entity.pdbx_description
1 polymer ?
#
loop_
_entity_poly.entity_id
_entity_poly.type
_entity_poly.pdbx_seq_one_letter_code
_entity_poly.pdbx_strand_id
1 'polypeptide(L)' 'MSGCNQQFESVCKPEFEAINEKLDRLDEAIRGNGKPGIQLRLDRLEAAERARGKLIWLIAGSAVSLAGSNLWRAIFGG' A
#
# COMPACT_ATOMS: atom_id res chain seq x y z
N MET A 1 -33.56 15.45 38.11
CA MET A 1 -32.67 15.25 36.94
C MET A 1 -31.18 15.24 37.33
N SER A 2 -30.84 14.92 38.58
CA SER A 2 -29.48 15.04 39.14
C SER A 2 -28.71 13.71 39.19
N GLY A 3 -29.42 12.57 39.11
CA GLY A 3 -28.81 11.24 39.13
C GLY A 3 -28.10 10.84 37.84
N CYS A 4 -28.57 11.32 36.68
CA CYS A 4 -27.94 11.04 35.39
C CYS A 4 -26.52 11.64 35.29
N ASN A 5 -26.29 12.83 35.85
CA ASN A 5 -24.96 13.47 35.80
C ASN A 5 -23.92 12.72 36.66
N GLN A 6 -24.34 12.14 37.79
CA GLN A 6 -23.44 11.36 38.64
C GLN A 6 -23.08 10.01 38.01
N GLN A 7 -24.03 9.33 37.34
CA GLN A 7 -23.74 8.10 36.58
C GLN A 7 -22.90 8.37 35.33
N PHE A 8 -23.11 9.51 34.68
CA PHE A 8 -22.30 9.92 33.53
C PHE A 8 -20.85 10.18 33.94
N GLU A 9 -20.63 10.86 35.07
CA GLU A 9 -19.29 11.11 35.62
C GLU A 9 -18.58 9.84 36.10
N SER A 10 -19.28 8.94 36.78
CA SER A 10 -18.63 7.79 37.43
C SER A 10 -18.48 6.56 36.54
N VAL A 11 -19.34 6.41 35.52
CA VAL A 11 -19.36 5.20 34.68
C VAL A 11 -19.08 5.54 33.21
N CYS A 12 -19.77 6.52 32.64
CA CYS A 12 -19.62 6.79 31.21
C CYS A 12 -18.27 7.42 30.87
N LYS A 13 -17.81 8.42 31.64
CA LYS A 13 -16.51 9.07 31.41
C LYS A 13 -15.32 8.11 31.37
N PRO A 14 -15.10 7.24 32.38
CA PRO A 14 -13.93 6.35 32.38
C PRO A 14 -13.98 5.29 31.26
N GLU A 15 -15.18 4.79 30.93
CA GLU A 15 -15.35 3.87 29.80
C GLU A 15 -15.02 4.54 28.46
N PHE A 16 -15.45 5.79 28.26
CA PHE A 16 -15.09 6.57 27.08
C PHE A 16 -13.60 6.89 27.02
N GLU A 17 -12.97 7.17 28.15
CA GLU A 17 -11.53 7.42 28.23
C GLU A 17 -10.72 6.16 27.87
N ALA A 18 -11.14 5.00 28.36
CA ALA A 18 -10.54 3.71 27.99
C ALA A 18 -10.69 3.36 26.50
N ILE A 19 -11.82 3.73 25.89
CA ILE A 19 -12.05 3.54 24.44
C ILE A 19 -11.14 4.47 23.63
N ASN A 20 -11.06 5.76 24.00
CA ASN A 20 -10.20 6.72 23.31
C ASN A 20 -8.73 6.33 23.44
N GLU A 21 -8.27 5.86 24.60
CA GLU A 21 -6.91 5.40 24.79
C GLU A 21 -6.56 4.20 23.89
N LYS A 22 -7.52 3.27 23.71
CA LYS A 22 -7.36 2.17 22.76
C LYS A 22 -7.29 2.66 21.31
N LEU A 23 -8.11 3.65 20.95
CA LEU A 23 -8.10 4.22 19.61
C LEU A 23 -6.78 4.95 19.33
N ASP A 24 -6.29 5.75 20.28
CA ASP A 24 -5.02 6.47 20.15
C ASP A 24 -3.84 5.51 19.96
N ARG A 25 -3.84 4.37 20.68
CA ARG A 25 -2.81 3.34 20.49
C ARG A 25 -2.87 2.69 19.11
N LEU A 26 -4.07 2.52 18.54
CA LEU A 26 -4.26 1.99 17.19
C LEU A 26 -3.84 3.01 16.14
N ASP A 27 -4.24 4.27 16.30
CA ASP A 27 -3.86 5.35 15.39
C ASP A 27 -2.36 5.62 15.41
N GLU A 28 -1.71 5.53 16.58
CA GLU A 28 -0.26 5.62 16.72
C GLU A 28 0.46 4.43 16.08
N ALA A 29 -0.11 3.21 16.20
CA ALA A 29 0.41 2.03 15.52
C ALA A 29 0.24 2.11 13.99
N ILE A 30 -0.84 2.73 13.50
CA ILE A 30 -1.11 2.93 12.07
C ILE A 30 -0.22 4.04 11.49
N ARG A 31 -0.09 5.18 12.18
CA ARG A 31 0.77 6.31 11.77
C ARG A 31 2.25 5.98 11.88
N GLY A 32 2.60 5.02 12.73
CA GLY A 32 3.94 4.46 12.81
C GLY A 32 4.87 5.34 13.64
N ASN A 33 4.70 5.30 14.96
CA ASN A 33 5.67 5.57 16.04
C ASN A 33 7.13 5.90 15.59
N GLY A 34 7.34 7.08 14.98
CA GLY A 34 8.62 7.56 14.46
C GLY A 34 9.31 6.69 13.38
N LYS A 35 8.64 5.70 12.77
CA LYS A 35 9.20 4.80 11.75
C LYS A 35 8.37 4.88 10.48
N PRO A 36 8.96 4.63 9.29
CA PRO A 36 8.24 4.56 8.03
C PRO A 36 6.96 3.71 8.17
N GLY A 37 5.78 4.35 8.20
CA GLY A 37 4.51 3.66 8.35
C GLY A 37 4.28 2.64 7.22
N ILE A 38 3.22 1.82 7.33
CA ILE A 38 2.81 0.84 6.31
C ILE A 38 2.77 1.43 4.88
N GLN A 39 2.51 2.74 4.76
CA GLN A 39 2.54 3.48 3.51
C GLN A 39 3.89 3.42 2.77
N LEU A 40 5.03 3.49 3.48
CA LEU A 40 6.36 3.48 2.85
C LEU A 40 6.77 2.11 2.30
N ARG A 41 6.15 1.03 2.78
CA ARG A 41 6.32 -0.31 2.19
C ARG A 41 5.41 -0.54 0.99
N LEU A 42 4.22 0.06 1.01
CA LEU A 42 3.29 0.00 -0.11
C LEU A 42 3.83 0.77 -1.32
N ASP A 43 4.31 2.00 -1.12
CA ASP A 43 4.86 2.84 -2.19
C ASP A 43 6.05 2.18 -2.91
N ARG A 44 6.90 1.47 -2.16
CA ARG A 44 8.05 0.76 -2.74
C ARG A 44 7.63 -0.46 -3.57
N LEU A 45 6.60 -1.18 -3.14
CA LEU A 45 6.07 -2.31 -3.89
C LEU A 45 5.35 -1.83 -5.16
N GLU A 46 4.58 -0.75 -5.07
CA GLU A 46 3.87 -0.17 -6.20
C GLU A 46 4.83 0.46 -7.24
N ALA A 47 5.91 1.09 -6.77
CA ALA A 47 6.98 1.58 -7.65
C ALA A 47 7.70 0.42 -8.37
N ALA A 48 7.98 -0.68 -7.67
CA ALA A 48 8.61 -1.86 -8.26
C ALA A 48 7.71 -2.55 -9.29
N GLU A 49 6.40 -2.58 -9.07
CA GLU A 49 5.43 -3.19 -9.98
C GLU A 49 5.28 -2.40 -11.28
N ARG A 50 5.21 -1.06 -11.20
CA ARG A 50 5.22 -0.19 -12.41
C ARG A 50 6.49 -0.38 -13.24
N ALA A 51 7.65 -0.53 -12.59
CA ALA A 51 8.90 -0.77 -13.29
C ALA A 51 8.93 -2.14 -13.97
N ARG A 52 8.45 -3.19 -13.30
CA ARG A 52 8.38 -4.56 -13.84
C ARG A 52 7.46 -4.65 -15.07
N GLY A 53 6.30 -4.00 -15.05
CA GLY A 53 5.38 -4.00 -16.19
C GLY A 53 6.02 -3.40 -17.45
N LYS A 54 6.72 -2.27 -17.31
CA LYS A 54 7.45 -1.64 -18.42
C LYS A 54 8.58 -2.52 -18.94
N LEU A 55 9.34 -3.17 -18.05
CA LEU A 55 10.43 -4.07 -18.43
C LEU A 55 9.93 -5.31 -19.18
N ILE A 56 8.86 -5.94 -18.72
CA ILE A 56 8.25 -7.09 -19.41
C ILE A 56 7.82 -6.69 -20.81
N TRP A 57 7.21 -5.51 -20.96
CA TRP A 57 6.77 -5.03 -22.27
C TRP A 57 7.94 -4.73 -23.21
N LEU A 58 9.05 -4.16 -22.70
CA LEU A 58 10.28 -3.94 -23.48
C LEU A 58 10.91 -5.27 -23.93
N ILE A 59 10.99 -6.26 -23.04
CA ILE A 59 11.53 -7.58 -23.37
C ILE A 59 10.66 -8.24 -24.45
N ALA A 60 9.34 -8.24 -24.28
CA ALA A 60 8.41 -8.78 -25.26
C ALA A 60 8.55 -8.10 -26.64
N GLY A 61 8.61 -6.76 -26.67
CA GLY A 61 8.81 -6.00 -27.90
C GLY A 61 10.14 -6.33 -28.59
N SER A 62 11.22 -6.47 -27.82
CA SER A 62 12.53 -6.83 -28.35
C SER A 62 12.55 -8.26 -28.93
N ALA A 63 11.90 -9.22 -28.26
CA ALA A 63 11.81 -10.59 -28.70
C ALA A 63 11.02 -10.72 -30.02
N VAL A 64 9.89 -10.02 -30.13
CA VAL A 64 9.09 -9.98 -31.36
C VAL A 64 9.87 -9.33 -32.50
N SER A 65 10.58 -8.24 -32.23
CA SER A 65 11.40 -7.54 -33.23
C SER A 65 12.54 -8.42 -33.76
N LEU A 66 13.23 -9.14 -32.86
CA LEU A 66 14.27 -10.10 -33.23
C LEU A 66 13.71 -11.24 -34.07
N ALA A 67 12.60 -11.84 -33.65
CA ALA A 67 11.95 -12.91 -34.38
C ALA A 67 11.52 -12.46 -35.79
N GLY A 68 10.91 -11.28 -35.90
CA GLY A 68 10.53 -10.67 -37.18
C GLY A 68 11.72 -10.43 -38.10
N SER A 69 12.82 -9.88 -37.57
CA SER A 69 14.04 -9.63 -38.35
C SER A 69 14.69 -10.92 -38.87
N ASN A 70 14.70 -11.98 -38.07
CA ASN A 70 15.22 -13.28 -38.47
C ASN A 70 14.34 -13.94 -39.52
N LEU A 71 13.02 -13.86 -39.37
CA LEU A 71 12.06 -14.36 -40.34
C LEU A 71 12.18 -13.61 -41.68
N TRP A 72 12.28 -12.27 -41.64
CA TRP A 72 12.47 -11.46 -42.84
C TRP A 72 13.74 -11.83 -43.59
N ARG A 73 14.86 -11.99 -42.86
CA ARG A 73 16.13 -12.46 -43.46
C ARG A 73 16.00 -13.84 -44.07
N ALA A 74 15.27 -14.76 -43.44
CA ALA A 74 15.07 -16.10 -43.98
C ALA A 74 14.21 -16.12 -45.26
N ILE A 75 13.26 -15.19 -45.39
CA ILE A 75 12.33 -15.14 -46.55
C ILE A 75 12.91 -14.32 -47.71
N PHE A 76 13.52 -13.16 -47.44
CA PHE A 76 13.94 -12.19 -48.45
C PHE A 76 15.47 -12.03 -48.58
N GLY A 77 16.24 -12.62 -47.67
CA GLY A 77 17.70 -12.52 -47.65
C GLY A 77 18.42 -13.75 -48.21
N GLY A 78 17.70 -14.65 -48.89
CA GLY A 78 18.25 -15.76 -49.67
C GLY A 78 18.63 -15.34 -51.08
#